data_AF-A0A1V4MB59-F1
#
_entry.id   AF-A0A1V4MB59-F1
#
_cell.length_a   1.000
_cell.length_b   1.000
_cell.length_c   1.000
_cell.angle_alpha   90.00
_cell.angle_beta   90.00
_cell.angle_gamma   90.00
#
_symmetry.space_group_name_H-M   'P 1'
#
loop_
_entity.id
_entity.type
_entity.pdbx_description
1 polymer ?
#
loop_
_entity_poly.entity_id
_entity_poly.type
_entity_poly.pdbx_seq_one_letter_code
_entity_poly.pdbx_strand_id
1 'polypeptide(L)'
;MYPGSKEIIIIEMITGIEPEIKEPEGLLVANNRVRAKDIKKQRWAGIIAAVLALAMIVSLVGAYLAQRGGSSDETAPEQQADLQPDDYVDHYQGEIERLEQYLEEHEPTEAVLLELSENYRSLVFIQEVFFDDEAKLQSYRENLISVYDQLIEMSPDKALYRMELAYLLFDKGDEDKVDQEIETIGQMLHKDADARTHLALIELLSSMEREQLLEEEIAWLQSYLEDEIFAGRADNEDQFYYAVLKGEYLGQKSEAEAILQDIIDEESEDSSLYAEAVNYLDYLNGSSGAEDTATD
;
A
#
# COMPACT_ATOMS: atom_id res chain seq x y z
N MET A 1 -27.53 -54.83 45.76
CA MET A 1 -27.12 -54.23 44.47
C MET A 1 -25.60 -54.22 44.45
N TYR A 2 -25.04 -55.26 43.85
CA TYR A 2 -23.61 -55.51 43.65
C TYR A 2 -23.39 -55.73 42.16
N PRO A 3 -22.21 -55.38 41.62
CA PRO A 3 -21.93 -55.40 40.19
C PRO A 3 -21.73 -56.84 39.70
N GLY A 4 -22.35 -57.14 38.56
CA GLY A 4 -22.18 -58.41 37.85
C GLY A 4 -20.98 -58.33 36.91
N SER A 5 -19.97 -59.14 37.22
CA SER A 5 -18.82 -59.48 36.37
C SER A 5 -19.09 -60.77 35.57
N LYS A 6 -18.26 -60.97 34.54
CA LYS A 6 -18.14 -62.10 33.56
C LYS A 6 -18.87 -61.79 32.24
N GLU A 7 -18.24 -61.87 31.07
CA GLU A 7 -17.33 -62.92 30.61
C GLU A 7 -16.09 -62.40 29.88
N ILE A 8 -15.01 -63.18 30.07
CA ILE A 8 -13.78 -63.16 29.31
C ILE A 8 -14.00 -64.08 28.10
N ILE A 9 -13.87 -63.55 26.88
CA ILE A 9 -13.59 -64.36 25.70
C ILE A 9 -12.27 -63.84 25.12
N ILE A 10 -11.24 -64.68 25.27
CA ILE A 10 -9.96 -64.59 24.59
C ILE A 10 -10.15 -65.28 23.25
N ILE A 11 -9.93 -64.56 22.14
CA ILE A 11 -9.66 -65.18 20.84
C ILE A 11 -8.31 -64.65 20.36
N GLU A 12 -7.42 -65.61 20.10
CA GLU A 12 -6.06 -65.42 19.65
C GLU A 12 -5.97 -64.85 18.23
N MET A 13 -4.97 -63.97 18.08
CA MET A 13 -4.10 -63.71 16.94
C MET A 13 -4.41 -64.43 15.61
N ILE A 14 -4.76 -63.63 14.59
CA ILE A 14 -4.40 -63.90 13.18
C ILE A 14 -3.76 -62.63 12.61
N THR A 15 -2.43 -62.68 12.56
CA THR A 15 -1.51 -62.16 11.54
C THR A 15 -1.98 -61.05 10.59
N GLY A 16 -1.41 -59.86 10.78
CA GLY A 16 -0.59 -59.15 9.79
C GLY A 16 -1.22 -58.79 8.45
N ILE A 17 -1.83 -57.61 8.37
CA ILE A 17 -1.78 -56.69 7.21
C ILE A 17 -1.81 -55.27 7.78
N GLU A 18 -0.69 -54.55 7.75
CA GLU A 18 -0.65 -53.11 7.98
C GLU A 18 -1.35 -52.41 6.80
N PRO A 19 -2.33 -51.52 7.01
CA PRO A 19 -2.74 -50.61 5.96
C PRO A 19 -1.65 -49.54 5.82
N GLU A 20 -0.92 -49.62 4.71
CA GLU A 20 -0.04 -48.56 4.21
C GLU A 20 -0.90 -47.31 3.94
N ILE A 21 -0.92 -46.40 4.92
CA ILE A 21 -1.47 -45.06 4.75
C ILE A 21 -0.46 -44.31 3.89
N LYS A 22 -0.74 -44.23 2.58
CA LYS A 22 -0.05 -43.29 1.70
C LYS A 22 -0.49 -41.89 2.06
N GLU A 23 0.38 -41.15 2.74
CA GLU A 23 0.31 -39.70 2.77
C GLU A 23 0.40 -39.16 1.33
N PRO A 24 -0.49 -38.25 0.90
CA PRO A 24 -0.27 -37.53 -0.34
C PRO A 24 0.88 -36.54 -0.11
N GLU A 25 2.07 -36.93 -0.55
CA GLU A 25 3.24 -36.07 -0.69
C GLU A 25 2.92 -34.85 -1.56
N GLY A 26 3.16 -33.68 -0.97
CA GLY A 26 3.64 -32.44 -1.58
C GLY A 26 3.44 -32.24 -3.08
N LEU A 27 2.37 -31.54 -3.44
CA LEU A 27 2.26 -30.80 -4.70
C LEU A 27 1.22 -29.71 -4.49
N LEU A 28 1.66 -28.49 -4.15
CA LEU A 28 0.99 -27.19 -4.39
C LEU A 28 1.67 -26.05 -3.58
N VAL A 29 2.99 -25.86 -3.68
CA VAL A 29 3.64 -24.61 -3.15
C VAL A 29 4.76 -24.07 -4.07
N ALA A 30 5.02 -24.70 -5.22
CA ALA A 30 6.20 -24.36 -6.02
C ALA A 30 5.97 -23.29 -7.11
N ASN A 31 4.72 -22.93 -7.45
CA ASN A 31 4.46 -22.03 -8.58
C ASN A 31 4.35 -20.53 -8.23
N ASN A 32 4.27 -20.15 -6.95
CA ASN A 32 4.19 -18.73 -6.56
C ASN A 32 5.57 -18.04 -6.45
N ARG A 33 6.67 -18.81 -6.43
CA ARG A 33 8.04 -18.27 -6.28
C ARG A 33 8.59 -17.55 -7.52
N VAL A 34 7.99 -17.74 -8.68
CA VAL A 34 8.52 -17.17 -9.94
C VAL A 34 8.05 -15.74 -10.17
N ARG A 35 6.87 -15.33 -9.68
CA ARG A 35 6.31 -13.99 -9.91
C ARG A 35 6.92 -12.87 -9.06
N ALA A 36 7.44 -13.15 -7.87
CA ALA A 36 8.02 -12.13 -6.98
C ALA A 36 9.21 -11.37 -7.61
N LYS A 37 9.92 -11.98 -8.57
CA LYS A 37 11.06 -11.34 -9.25
C LYS A 37 10.65 -10.38 -10.37
N ASP A 38 9.51 -10.62 -11.03
CA ASP A 38 9.04 -9.73 -12.10
C ASP A 38 8.31 -8.49 -11.55
N ILE A 39 7.74 -8.60 -10.34
CA ILE A 39 7.22 -7.47 -9.57
C ILE A 39 8.32 -6.41 -9.34
N LYS A 40 9.58 -6.81 -9.08
CA LYS A 40 10.69 -5.84 -8.91
C LYS A 40 10.95 -4.99 -10.17
N LYS A 41 10.69 -5.49 -11.39
CA LYS A 41 10.83 -4.69 -12.62
C LYS A 41 9.61 -3.82 -12.91
N GLN A 42 8.40 -4.28 -12.57
CA GLN A 42 7.17 -3.49 -12.66
C GLN A 42 7.13 -2.34 -11.64
N ARG A 43 7.70 -2.52 -10.44
CA ARG A 43 7.80 -1.46 -9.42
C ARG A 43 8.62 -0.24 -9.87
N TRP A 44 9.68 -0.43 -10.67
CA TRP A 44 10.41 0.69 -11.26
C TRP A 44 9.57 1.46 -12.29
N ALA A 45 8.70 0.80 -13.05
CA ALA A 45 7.79 1.47 -13.97
C ALA A 45 6.68 2.26 -13.23
N GLY A 46 6.18 1.73 -12.11
CA GLY A 46 5.23 2.43 -11.23
C GLY A 46 5.83 3.66 -10.55
N ILE A 47 7.08 3.58 -10.07
CA ILE A 47 7.81 4.73 -9.52
C ILE A 47 8.05 5.80 -10.60
N ILE A 48 8.43 5.40 -11.83
CA ILE A 48 8.59 6.35 -12.95
C ILE A 48 7.27 7.02 -13.34
N ALA A 49 6.14 6.29 -13.29
CA ALA A 49 4.82 6.86 -13.55
C ALA A 49 4.36 7.80 -12.43
N ALA A 50 4.64 7.48 -11.16
CA ALA A 50 4.39 8.36 -10.02
C ALA A 50 5.26 9.63 -10.06
N VAL A 51 6.53 9.51 -10.49
CA VAL A 51 7.44 10.66 -10.74
C VAL A 51 6.90 11.55 -11.87
N LEU A 52 6.37 10.95 -12.95
CA LEU A 52 5.73 11.71 -14.03
C LEU A 52 4.41 12.36 -13.58
N ALA A 53 3.63 11.71 -12.72
CA ALA A 53 2.41 12.26 -12.15
C ALA A 53 2.70 13.43 -11.18
N LEU A 54 3.72 13.30 -10.32
CA LEU A 54 4.22 14.38 -9.48
C LEU A 54 4.78 15.54 -10.32
N ALA A 55 5.53 15.28 -11.39
CA ALA A 55 5.98 16.32 -12.32
C ALA A 55 4.81 17.03 -13.04
N MET A 56 3.70 16.32 -13.30
CA MET A 56 2.47 16.90 -13.86
C MET A 56 1.68 17.71 -12.82
N ILE A 57 1.62 17.28 -11.55
CA ILE A 57 1.01 18.03 -10.44
C ILE A 57 1.82 19.31 -10.14
N VAL A 58 3.15 19.24 -10.19
CA VAL A 58 4.04 20.40 -10.03
C VAL A 58 3.93 21.38 -11.22
N SER A 59 3.70 20.88 -12.44
CA SER A 59 3.41 21.73 -13.60
C SER A 59 2.08 22.49 -13.46
N LEU A 60 1.10 21.94 -12.74
CA LEU A 60 -0.16 22.61 -12.40
C LEU A 60 0.01 23.73 -11.35
N VAL A 61 0.92 23.57 -10.39
CA VAL A 61 1.27 24.62 -9.42
C VAL A 61 1.96 25.81 -10.12
N GLY A 62 2.83 25.54 -11.10
CA GLY A 62 3.44 26.58 -11.95
C GLY A 62 2.41 27.40 -12.75
N ALA A 63 1.40 26.72 -13.33
CA ALA A 63 0.30 27.39 -14.03
C ALA A 63 -0.59 28.22 -13.08
N TYR A 64 -0.83 27.72 -11.86
CA TYR A 64 -1.62 28.41 -10.84
C TYR A 64 -0.93 29.68 -10.31
N LEU A 65 0.38 29.64 -10.12
CA LEU A 65 1.18 30.82 -9.72
C LEU A 65 1.23 31.88 -10.84
N ALA A 66 1.34 31.47 -12.11
CA ALA A 66 1.27 32.38 -13.25
C ALA A 66 -0.10 33.07 -13.39
N GLN A 67 -1.19 32.39 -13.01
CA GLN A 67 -2.55 32.95 -13.08
C GLN A 67 -2.86 33.95 -11.95
N ARG A 68 -2.15 33.86 -10.81
CA ARG A 68 -2.30 34.81 -9.68
C ARG A 68 -1.45 36.06 -9.83
N GLY A 69 -0.39 36.00 -10.64
CA GLY A 69 0.46 37.12 -11.03
C GLY A 69 -0.13 37.97 -12.16
N GLY A 70 -1.27 38.61 -11.92
CA GLY A 70 -1.83 39.75 -12.67
C GLY A 70 -1.57 39.83 -14.18
N SER A 71 -2.61 39.58 -14.97
CA SER A 71 -2.67 39.81 -16.43
C SER A 71 -2.00 41.13 -16.86
N SER A 72 -0.82 41.01 -17.46
CA SER A 72 -0.30 42.03 -18.38
C SER A 72 -0.35 41.43 -19.77
N ASP A 73 -1.07 42.15 -20.63
CA ASP A 73 -1.33 41.85 -22.03
C ASP A 73 -0.03 42.06 -22.82
N GLU A 74 0.90 41.12 -22.69
CA GLU A 74 2.04 40.95 -23.58
C GLU A 74 2.13 39.47 -23.92
N THR A 75 2.19 39.16 -25.21
CA THR A 75 2.40 37.83 -25.77
C THR A 75 3.44 37.06 -24.97
N ALA A 76 2.99 36.14 -24.12
CA ALA A 76 3.86 35.36 -23.27
C ALA A 76 4.78 34.51 -24.18
N PRO A 77 6.10 34.69 -24.11
CA PRO A 77 6.97 33.69 -24.70
C PRO A 77 6.72 32.39 -23.93
N GLU A 78 6.55 31.28 -24.66
CA GLU A 78 6.71 29.93 -24.12
C GLU A 78 8.12 29.81 -23.55
N GLN A 79 8.32 30.35 -22.36
CA GLN A 79 9.43 30.03 -21.49
C GLN A 79 8.83 29.15 -20.40
N GLN A 80 8.69 27.87 -20.73
CA GLN A 80 9.04 26.86 -19.73
C GLN A 80 10.49 27.19 -19.36
N ALA A 81 10.67 27.98 -18.30
CA ALA A 81 11.96 28.03 -17.66
C ALA A 81 12.24 26.58 -17.27
N ASP A 82 13.32 26.01 -17.79
CA ASP A 82 13.78 24.67 -17.39
C ASP A 82 14.15 24.76 -15.90
N LEU A 83 13.16 24.58 -15.02
CA LEU A 83 13.34 24.57 -13.58
C LEU A 83 14.37 23.49 -13.25
N GLN A 84 15.49 23.91 -12.68
CA GLN A 84 16.55 23.01 -12.26
C GLN A 84 16.15 22.35 -10.93
N PRO A 85 16.66 21.14 -10.63
CA PRO A 85 16.43 20.51 -9.33
C PRO A 85 16.72 21.43 -8.14
N ASP A 86 17.74 22.29 -8.25
CA ASP A 86 18.10 23.28 -7.23
C ASP A 86 16.97 24.30 -6.96
N ASP A 87 16.22 24.71 -7.97
CA ASP A 87 15.10 25.66 -7.80
C ASP A 87 13.98 25.05 -6.92
N TYR A 88 13.77 23.74 -7.03
CA TYR A 88 12.83 23.02 -6.19
C TYR A 88 13.34 22.84 -4.77
N VAL A 89 14.64 22.52 -4.61
CA VAL A 89 15.27 22.44 -3.29
C VAL A 89 15.09 23.77 -2.54
N ASP A 90 15.40 24.89 -3.18
CA ASP A 90 15.26 26.23 -2.59
C ASP A 90 13.81 26.52 -2.21
N HIS A 91 12.84 26.15 -3.06
CA HIS A 91 11.42 26.33 -2.77
C HIS A 91 10.97 25.57 -1.51
N TYR A 92 11.22 24.25 -1.47
CA TYR A 92 10.76 23.41 -0.35
C TYR A 92 11.51 23.71 0.95
N GLN A 93 12.80 24.09 0.88
CA GLN A 93 13.52 24.57 2.05
C GLN A 93 12.91 25.86 2.60
N GLY A 94 12.57 26.82 1.74
CA GLY A 94 11.91 28.06 2.17
C GLY A 94 10.55 27.82 2.82
N GLU A 95 9.76 26.86 2.33
CA GLU A 95 8.49 26.48 2.96
C GLU A 95 8.69 25.79 4.32
N ILE A 96 9.68 24.90 4.44
CA ILE A 96 10.05 24.30 5.74
C ILE A 96 10.46 25.38 6.74
N GLU A 97 11.36 26.29 6.36
CA GLU A 97 11.80 27.39 7.25
C GLU A 97 10.61 28.25 7.71
N ARG A 98 9.69 28.58 6.80
CA ARG A 98 8.47 29.32 7.12
C ARG A 98 7.60 28.57 8.13
N LEU A 99 7.38 27.28 7.92
CA LEU A 99 6.53 26.44 8.78
C LEU A 99 7.17 26.19 10.14
N GLU A 100 8.47 25.94 10.20
CA GLU A 100 9.22 25.78 11.45
C GLU A 100 9.21 27.08 12.25
N GLN A 101 9.43 28.23 11.62
CA GLN A 101 9.29 29.53 12.29
C GLN A 101 7.88 29.75 12.83
N TYR A 102 6.84 29.36 12.08
CA TYR A 102 5.48 29.42 12.58
C TYR A 102 5.30 28.56 13.84
N LEU A 103 5.88 27.36 13.88
CA LEU A 103 5.82 26.45 15.03
C LEU A 103 6.65 26.92 16.23
N GLU A 104 7.60 27.84 16.07
CA GLU A 104 8.27 28.49 17.20
C GLU A 104 7.34 29.47 17.94
N GLU A 105 6.39 30.07 17.23
CA GLU A 105 5.51 31.12 17.75
C GLU A 105 4.10 30.61 18.10
N HIS A 106 3.73 29.43 17.59
CA HIS A 106 2.38 28.88 17.67
C HIS A 106 2.38 27.40 18.06
N GLU A 107 1.31 26.94 18.72
CA GLU A 107 1.13 25.51 18.99
C GLU A 107 0.97 24.72 17.67
N PRO A 108 1.55 23.51 17.57
CA PRO A 108 1.42 22.68 16.38
C PRO A 108 -0.05 22.33 16.14
N THR A 109 -0.43 22.37 14.86
CA THR A 109 -1.72 21.86 14.39
C THR A 109 -1.47 20.73 13.41
N GLU A 110 -2.39 19.77 13.34
CA GLU A 110 -2.29 18.64 12.41
C GLU A 110 -2.08 19.12 10.96
N ALA A 111 -2.81 20.16 10.53
CA ALA A 111 -2.67 20.72 9.18
C ALA A 111 -1.26 21.27 8.90
N VAL A 112 -0.66 21.98 9.86
CA VAL A 112 0.70 22.53 9.70
C VAL A 112 1.74 21.42 9.70
N LEU A 113 1.57 20.39 10.52
CA LEU A 113 2.48 19.24 10.54
C LEU A 113 2.38 18.39 9.26
N LEU A 114 1.18 18.25 8.69
CA LEU A 114 0.99 17.59 7.38
C LEU A 114 1.65 18.38 6.25
N GLU A 115 1.48 19.71 6.22
CA GLU A 115 2.17 20.55 5.24
C GLU A 115 3.69 20.43 5.39
N LEU A 116 4.18 20.42 6.63
CA LEU A 116 5.61 20.24 6.91
C LEU A 116 6.12 18.86 6.46
N SER A 117 5.36 17.78 6.69
CA SER A 117 5.74 16.43 6.25
C SER A 117 5.76 16.30 4.72
N GLU A 118 4.83 16.94 4.01
CA GLU A 118 4.81 16.99 2.54
C GLU A 118 6.05 17.69 1.96
N ASN A 119 6.46 18.82 2.56
CA ASN A 119 7.66 19.54 2.14
C ASN A 119 8.94 18.71 2.41
N TYR A 120 9.04 18.08 3.58
CA TYR A 120 10.16 17.19 3.89
C TYR A 120 10.21 15.97 2.96
N ARG A 121 9.06 15.34 2.66
CA ARG A 121 8.98 14.23 1.70
C ARG A 121 9.45 14.65 0.31
N SER A 122 9.08 15.86 -0.13
CA SER A 122 9.51 16.42 -1.41
C SER A 122 11.03 16.59 -1.45
N LEU A 123 11.64 17.09 -0.37
CA LEU A 123 13.10 17.19 -0.28
C LEU A 123 13.80 15.82 -0.25
N VAL A 124 13.26 14.83 0.48
CA VAL A 124 13.78 13.45 0.47
C VAL A 124 13.80 12.92 -0.97
N PHE A 125 12.67 13.01 -1.67
CA PHE A 125 12.56 12.55 -3.06
C PHE A 125 13.55 13.25 -3.99
N ILE A 126 13.62 14.59 -3.94
CA ILE A 126 14.55 15.36 -4.78
C ILE A 126 15.99 14.95 -4.50
N GLN A 127 16.34 14.78 -3.23
CA GLN A 127 17.67 14.41 -2.79
C GLN A 127 18.05 13.00 -3.25
N GLU A 128 17.14 12.02 -3.23
CA GLU A 128 17.38 10.65 -3.71
C GLU A 128 17.55 10.57 -5.24
N VAL A 129 16.80 11.38 -5.98
CA VAL A 129 16.75 11.28 -7.44
C VAL A 129 17.84 12.07 -8.13
N PHE A 130 18.15 13.27 -7.63
CA PHE A 130 18.98 14.25 -8.36
C PHE A 130 20.35 14.49 -7.74
N PHE A 131 20.57 14.06 -6.50
CA PHE A 131 21.74 14.44 -5.72
C PHE A 131 22.35 13.22 -5.02
N ASP A 132 23.64 13.32 -4.66
CA ASP A 132 24.39 12.26 -3.97
C ASP A 132 24.94 12.80 -2.63
N ASP A 133 24.05 13.43 -1.84
CA ASP A 133 24.34 13.98 -0.51
C ASP A 133 23.55 13.20 0.55
N GLU A 134 24.15 12.06 0.94
CA GLU A 134 23.59 11.15 1.95
C GLU A 134 23.37 11.84 3.30
N ALA A 135 24.21 12.82 3.67
CA ALA A 135 24.08 13.52 4.94
C ALA A 135 22.83 14.39 4.97
N LYS A 136 22.54 15.11 3.88
CA LYS A 136 21.28 15.85 3.74
C LYS A 136 20.07 14.93 3.68
N LEU A 137 20.15 13.86 2.90
CA LEU A 137 19.08 12.87 2.79
C LEU A 137 18.68 12.34 4.17
N GLN A 138 19.68 11.92 4.95
CA GLN A 138 19.46 11.40 6.30
C GLN A 138 18.86 12.47 7.23
N SER A 139 19.32 13.72 7.13
CA SER A 139 18.75 14.82 7.91
C SER A 139 17.28 15.06 7.59
N TYR A 140 16.89 15.05 6.30
CA TYR A 140 15.48 15.24 5.92
C TYR A 140 14.61 14.06 6.37
N ARG A 141 15.10 12.83 6.27
CA ARG A 141 14.40 11.64 6.78
C ARG A 141 14.20 11.69 8.29
N GLU A 142 15.21 12.12 9.05
CA GLU A 142 15.11 12.26 10.51
C GLU A 142 14.09 13.31 10.93
N ASN A 143 14.07 14.46 10.24
CA ASN A 143 13.06 15.49 10.50
C ASN A 143 11.66 14.99 10.13
N LEU A 144 11.51 14.29 9.00
CA LEU A 144 10.23 13.71 8.58
C LEU A 144 9.69 12.68 9.58
N ILE A 145 10.56 11.80 10.11
CA ILE A 145 10.22 10.89 11.21
C ILE A 145 9.71 11.67 12.42
N SER A 146 10.43 12.73 12.82
CA SER A 146 10.05 13.56 13.97
C SER A 146 8.71 14.29 13.77
N VAL A 147 8.34 14.61 12.52
CA VAL A 147 7.03 15.20 12.21
C VAL A 147 5.93 14.14 12.34
N TYR A 148 6.15 12.92 11.85
CA TYR A 148 5.19 11.84 12.00
C TYR A 148 4.99 11.39 13.45
N ASP A 149 6.06 11.36 14.26
CA ASP A 149 5.95 11.12 15.70
C ASP A 149 4.99 12.14 16.36
N GLN A 150 5.11 13.42 16.00
CA GLN A 150 4.21 14.48 16.50
C GLN A 150 2.78 14.32 15.99
N LEU A 151 2.59 13.98 14.71
CA LEU A 151 1.26 13.71 14.14
C LEU A 151 0.57 12.54 14.87
N ILE A 152 1.30 11.49 15.20
CA ILE A 152 0.78 10.33 15.94
C ILE A 152 0.45 10.71 17.40
N GLU A 153 1.26 11.54 18.05
CA GLU A 153 0.94 12.05 19.39
C GLU A 153 -0.36 12.85 19.39
N MET A 154 -0.58 13.67 18.36
CA MET A 154 -1.78 14.49 18.21
C MET A 154 -3.02 13.69 17.79
N SER A 155 -2.84 12.65 16.98
CA SER A 155 -3.93 11.88 16.36
C SER A 155 -3.59 10.38 16.35
N PRO A 156 -3.60 9.73 17.53
CA PRO A 156 -3.10 8.36 17.70
C PRO A 156 -3.97 7.29 17.02
N ASP A 157 -5.19 7.66 16.63
CA ASP A 157 -6.16 6.82 15.93
C ASP A 157 -6.00 6.82 14.40
N LYS A 158 -5.07 7.63 13.85
CA LYS A 158 -4.78 7.69 12.42
C LYS A 158 -3.76 6.63 12.01
N ALA A 159 -4.24 5.46 11.61
CA ALA A 159 -3.39 4.36 11.14
C ALA A 159 -2.44 4.76 9.99
N LEU A 160 -2.88 5.65 9.09
CA LEU A 160 -2.07 6.13 7.98
C LEU A 160 -0.80 6.87 8.44
N TYR A 161 -0.84 7.64 9.53
CA TYR A 161 0.37 8.30 10.05
C TYR A 161 1.39 7.29 10.57
N ARG A 162 0.90 6.22 11.21
CA ARG A 162 1.74 5.11 11.66
C ARG A 162 2.33 4.32 10.50
N MET A 163 1.57 4.11 9.42
CA MET A 163 2.09 3.46 8.21
C MET A 163 3.24 4.25 7.59
N GLU A 164 3.07 5.57 7.48
CA GLU A 164 4.09 6.46 6.95
C GLU A 164 5.35 6.46 7.84
N LEU A 165 5.18 6.47 9.16
CA LEU A 165 6.28 6.29 10.09
C LEU A 165 6.97 4.93 9.92
N ALA A 166 6.22 3.83 9.81
CA ALA A 166 6.76 2.49 9.63
C ALA A 166 7.61 2.37 8.35
N TYR A 167 7.17 2.99 7.26
CA TYR A 167 7.95 3.07 6.01
C TYR A 167 9.30 3.78 6.23
N LEU A 168 9.28 4.95 6.87
CA LEU A 168 10.50 5.73 7.14
C LEU A 168 11.46 5.02 8.10
N LEU A 169 10.93 4.31 9.09
CA LEU A 169 11.71 3.52 10.04
C LEU A 169 12.36 2.32 9.36
N PHE A 170 11.68 1.69 8.41
CA PHE A 170 12.23 0.59 7.62
C PHE A 170 13.38 1.06 6.72
N ASP A 171 13.21 2.20 6.05
CA ASP A 171 14.29 2.81 5.26
C ASP A 171 15.51 3.18 6.13
N LYS A 172 15.28 3.51 7.40
CA LYS A 172 16.32 3.77 8.41
C LYS A 172 16.94 2.49 8.97
N GLY A 173 16.32 1.32 8.77
CA GLY A 173 16.74 0.04 9.33
C GLY A 173 16.43 -0.14 10.82
N ASP A 174 15.46 0.59 11.38
CA ASP A 174 15.01 0.48 12.78
C ASP A 174 13.92 -0.60 12.92
N GLU A 175 14.27 -1.86 12.62
CA GLU A 175 13.36 -3.01 12.53
C GLU A 175 12.48 -3.19 13.78
N ASP A 176 13.05 -2.99 14.98
CA ASP A 176 12.32 -3.15 16.25
C ASP A 176 11.14 -2.18 16.37
N LYS A 177 11.28 -0.96 15.82
CA LYS A 177 10.18 0.02 15.81
C LYS A 177 9.22 -0.20 14.64
N VAL A 178 9.72 -0.66 13.49
CA VAL A 178 8.86 -1.08 12.38
C VAL A 178 7.87 -2.14 12.84
N ASP A 179 8.36 -3.16 13.55
CA ASP A 179 7.50 -4.23 14.07
C ASP A 179 6.46 -3.72 15.08
N GLN A 180 6.82 -2.76 15.93
CA GLN A 180 5.88 -2.12 16.87
C GLN A 180 4.79 -1.34 16.16
N GLU A 181 5.14 -0.57 15.13
CA GLU A 181 4.15 0.18 14.35
C GLU A 181 3.24 -0.76 13.56
N ILE A 182 3.79 -1.79 12.90
CA ILE A 182 3.00 -2.80 12.19
C ILE A 182 2.01 -3.50 13.12
N GLU A 183 2.45 -3.94 14.30
CA GLU A 183 1.56 -4.57 15.29
C GLU A 183 0.43 -3.61 15.70
N THR A 184 0.78 -2.35 15.96
CA THR A 184 -0.20 -1.33 16.37
C THR A 184 -1.21 -1.06 15.26
N ILE A 185 -0.75 -0.91 14.02
CA ILE A 185 -1.61 -0.70 12.85
C ILE A 185 -2.57 -1.88 12.68
N GLY A 186 -2.07 -3.12 12.70
CA GLY A 186 -2.93 -4.31 12.57
C GLY A 186 -4.02 -4.36 13.65
N GLN A 187 -3.66 -4.10 14.92
CA GLN A 187 -4.64 -4.02 16.01
C GLN A 187 -5.69 -2.93 15.81
N MET A 188 -5.29 -1.78 15.26
CA MET A 188 -6.22 -0.68 14.95
C MET A 188 -7.20 -1.09 13.86
N LEU A 189 -6.70 -1.66 12.77
CA LEU A 189 -7.52 -2.02 11.61
C LEU A 189 -8.44 -3.22 11.90
N HIS A 190 -7.98 -4.21 12.67
CA HIS A 190 -8.86 -5.32 13.10
C HIS A 190 -9.99 -4.88 14.04
N LYS A 191 -9.84 -3.71 14.68
CA LYS A 191 -10.87 -3.13 15.55
C LYS A 191 -11.84 -2.24 14.77
N ASP A 192 -11.34 -1.45 13.83
CA ASP A 192 -12.11 -0.55 12.99
C ASP A 192 -11.69 -0.78 11.54
N ALA A 193 -12.40 -1.69 10.89
CA ALA A 193 -12.02 -2.23 9.59
C ALA A 193 -12.21 -1.17 8.51
N ASP A 194 -11.14 -0.90 7.77
CA ASP A 194 -11.14 -0.05 6.59
C ASP A 194 -10.37 -0.77 5.48
N ALA A 195 -11.10 -1.31 4.50
CA ALA A 195 -10.53 -2.20 3.49
C ALA A 195 -9.40 -1.56 2.69
N ARG A 196 -9.50 -0.25 2.41
CA ARG A 196 -8.45 0.53 1.76
C ARG A 196 -7.17 0.53 2.57
N THR A 197 -7.27 0.83 3.87
CA THR A 197 -6.10 0.91 4.75
C THR A 197 -5.52 -0.49 4.99
N HIS A 198 -6.34 -1.54 5.08
CA HIS A 198 -5.84 -2.92 5.09
C HIS A 198 -5.02 -3.25 3.83
N LEU A 199 -5.47 -2.87 2.63
CA LEU A 199 -4.70 -3.08 1.41
C LEU A 199 -3.37 -2.30 1.44
N ALA A 200 -3.35 -1.09 1.99
CA ALA A 200 -2.12 -0.33 2.18
C ALA A 200 -1.14 -1.04 3.15
N LEU A 201 -1.65 -1.66 4.23
CA LEU A 201 -0.83 -2.49 5.12
C LEU A 201 -0.27 -3.72 4.39
N ILE A 202 -1.11 -4.41 3.61
CA ILE A 202 -0.69 -5.57 2.81
C ILE A 202 0.41 -5.18 1.83
N GLU A 203 0.28 -4.05 1.13
CA GLU A 203 1.34 -3.53 0.25
C GLU A 203 2.63 -3.25 1.03
N LEU A 204 2.53 -2.61 2.19
CA LEU A 204 3.67 -2.33 3.05
C LEU A 204 4.39 -3.62 3.48
N LEU A 205 3.64 -4.59 3.99
CA LEU A 205 4.16 -5.90 4.41
C LEU A 205 4.82 -6.66 3.26
N SER A 206 4.20 -6.63 2.08
CA SER A 206 4.76 -7.20 0.85
C SER A 206 6.09 -6.52 0.46
N SER A 207 6.15 -5.19 0.57
CA SER A 207 7.35 -4.42 0.25
C SER A 207 8.54 -4.72 1.17
N MET A 208 8.26 -5.04 2.43
CA MET A 208 9.24 -5.36 3.47
C MET A 208 9.57 -6.87 3.54
N GLU A 209 9.01 -7.68 2.62
CA GLU A 209 9.20 -9.13 2.58
C GLU A 209 8.77 -9.83 3.90
N ARG A 210 7.75 -9.29 4.59
CA ARG A 210 7.18 -9.83 5.85
C ARG A 210 6.11 -10.90 5.59
N GLU A 211 6.52 -12.02 4.98
CA GLU A 211 5.61 -13.05 4.43
C GLU A 211 4.54 -13.56 5.41
N GLN A 212 4.91 -13.87 6.66
CA GLN A 212 3.95 -14.41 7.63
C GLN A 212 2.84 -13.39 7.97
N LEU A 213 3.22 -12.15 8.29
CA LEU A 213 2.26 -11.10 8.61
C LEU A 213 1.40 -10.74 7.40
N LEU A 214 2.00 -10.76 6.20
CA LEU A 214 1.29 -10.56 4.95
C LEU A 214 0.18 -11.61 4.75
N GLU A 215 0.49 -12.89 4.94
CA GLU A 215 -0.49 -13.98 4.81
C GLU A 215 -1.61 -13.87 5.86
N GLU A 216 -1.26 -13.54 7.11
CA GLU A 216 -2.23 -13.33 8.19
C GLU A 216 -3.19 -12.18 7.86
N GLU A 217 -2.66 -11.05 7.37
CA GLU A 217 -3.44 -9.87 7.05
C GLU A 217 -4.33 -10.05 5.82
N ILE A 218 -3.83 -10.70 4.77
CA ILE A 218 -4.62 -11.08 3.58
C ILE A 218 -5.79 -11.98 4.00
N ALA A 219 -5.52 -13.01 4.82
CA ALA A 219 -6.56 -13.95 5.25
C ALA A 219 -7.63 -13.26 6.10
N TRP A 220 -7.22 -12.34 6.98
CA TRP A 220 -8.15 -11.55 7.78
C TRP A 220 -9.05 -10.67 6.89
N LEU A 221 -8.45 -9.87 6.01
CA LEU A 221 -9.21 -8.96 5.14
C LEU A 221 -10.16 -9.73 4.20
N GLN A 222 -9.69 -10.85 3.65
CA GLN A 222 -10.52 -11.72 2.81
C GLN A 222 -11.74 -12.21 3.58
N SER A 223 -11.56 -12.74 4.78
CA SER A 223 -12.67 -13.24 5.60
C SER A 223 -13.66 -12.12 5.96
N TYR A 224 -13.14 -10.94 6.31
CA TYR A 224 -13.96 -9.78 6.63
C TYR A 224 -14.84 -9.36 5.44
N LEU A 225 -14.24 -9.16 4.26
CA LEU A 225 -14.97 -8.74 3.06
C LEU A 225 -15.96 -9.80 2.59
N GLU A 226 -15.61 -11.08 2.65
CA GLU A 226 -16.54 -12.18 2.33
C GLU A 226 -17.77 -12.18 3.23
N ASP A 227 -17.59 -11.96 4.54
CA ASP A 227 -18.69 -11.87 5.49
C ASP A 227 -19.57 -10.64 5.26
N GLU A 228 -18.98 -9.47 4.96
CA GLU A 228 -19.73 -8.24 4.65
C GLU A 228 -20.52 -8.36 3.33
N ILE A 229 -19.91 -8.95 2.28
CA ILE A 229 -20.56 -9.22 1.00
C ILE A 229 -21.69 -10.24 1.17
N PHE A 230 -21.44 -11.36 1.85
CA PHE A 230 -22.46 -12.39 2.08
C PHE A 230 -23.65 -11.86 2.87
N ALA A 231 -23.40 -10.96 3.81
CA ALA A 231 -24.44 -10.31 4.59
C ALA A 231 -25.17 -9.17 3.84
N GLY A 232 -24.72 -8.81 2.63
CA GLY A 232 -25.26 -7.69 1.85
C GLY A 232 -25.04 -6.33 2.51
N ARG A 233 -23.94 -6.18 3.26
CA ARG A 233 -23.54 -4.94 3.93
C ARG A 233 -22.41 -4.20 3.21
N ALA A 234 -21.59 -4.93 2.46
CA ALA A 234 -20.55 -4.34 1.61
C ALA A 234 -21.18 -3.43 0.55
N ASP A 235 -20.62 -2.24 0.39
CA ASP A 235 -20.94 -1.37 -0.73
C ASP A 235 -20.02 -1.68 -1.94
N ASN A 236 -20.12 -0.87 -3.00
CA ASN A 236 -19.31 -1.08 -4.20
C ASN A 236 -17.83 -0.72 -3.97
N GLU A 237 -17.53 0.12 -2.99
CA GLU A 237 -16.14 0.46 -2.65
C GLU A 237 -15.47 -0.73 -1.93
N ASP A 238 -16.18 -1.37 -0.99
CA ASP A 238 -15.74 -2.63 -0.38
C ASP A 238 -15.54 -3.74 -1.41
N GLN A 239 -16.48 -3.88 -2.36
CA GLN A 239 -16.37 -4.85 -3.45
C GLN A 239 -15.18 -4.54 -4.38
N PHE A 240 -14.89 -3.27 -4.64
CA PHE A 240 -13.71 -2.88 -5.41
C PHE A 240 -12.43 -3.30 -4.70
N TYR A 241 -12.29 -3.03 -3.41
CA TYR A 241 -11.13 -3.47 -2.64
C TYR A 241 -11.02 -5.00 -2.54
N TYR A 242 -12.16 -5.70 -2.48
CA TYR A 242 -12.17 -7.17 -2.57
C TYR A 242 -11.67 -7.66 -3.93
N ALA A 243 -12.06 -7.02 -5.03
CA ALA A 243 -11.53 -7.33 -6.35
C ALA A 243 -10.01 -7.09 -6.45
N VAL A 244 -9.49 -6.00 -5.86
CA VAL A 244 -8.04 -5.74 -5.76
C VAL A 244 -7.34 -6.85 -4.97
N LEU A 245 -7.88 -7.24 -3.81
CA LEU A 245 -7.33 -8.33 -3.00
C LEU A 245 -7.25 -9.64 -3.81
N LYS A 246 -8.33 -9.97 -4.51
CA LYS A 246 -8.44 -11.15 -5.38
C LYS A 246 -7.44 -11.12 -6.53
N GLY A 247 -7.33 -9.98 -7.22
CA GLY A 247 -6.51 -9.80 -8.41
C GLY A 247 -5.01 -9.81 -8.10
N GLU A 248 -4.56 -8.93 -7.20
CA GLU A 248 -3.14 -8.72 -6.94
C GLU A 248 -2.53 -9.79 -6.03
N TYR A 249 -3.25 -10.17 -4.95
CA TYR A 249 -2.63 -10.92 -3.85
C TYR A 249 -3.03 -12.40 -3.83
N LEU A 250 -4.26 -12.72 -4.23
CA LEU A 250 -4.74 -14.11 -4.26
C LEU A 250 -4.57 -14.79 -5.62
N GLY A 251 -4.22 -14.03 -6.66
CA GLY A 251 -4.07 -14.55 -8.03
C GLY A 251 -5.38 -15.02 -8.66
N GLN A 252 -6.52 -14.60 -8.12
CA GLN A 252 -7.88 -14.96 -8.51
C GLN A 252 -8.44 -13.94 -9.51
N LYS A 253 -7.70 -13.73 -10.61
CA LYS A 253 -7.96 -12.69 -11.61
C LYS A 253 -9.39 -12.73 -12.17
N SER A 254 -9.89 -13.91 -12.52
CA SER A 254 -11.22 -14.05 -13.11
C SER A 254 -12.36 -13.77 -12.12
N GLU A 255 -12.13 -13.97 -10.81
CA GLU A 255 -13.10 -13.54 -9.78
C GLU A 255 -13.09 -12.03 -9.64
N ALA A 256 -11.89 -11.41 -9.62
CA ALA A 256 -11.75 -9.95 -9.60
C ALA A 256 -12.44 -9.29 -10.81
N GLU A 257 -12.21 -9.80 -12.02
CA GLU A 257 -12.84 -9.30 -13.24
C GLU A 257 -14.37 -9.35 -13.18
N ALA A 258 -14.95 -10.41 -12.62
CA ALA A 258 -16.39 -10.55 -12.47
C ALA A 258 -16.96 -9.50 -11.50
N ILE A 259 -16.32 -9.32 -10.34
CA ILE A 259 -16.73 -8.30 -9.35
C ILE A 259 -16.65 -6.89 -9.96
N LEU A 260 -15.58 -6.59 -10.69
CA LEU A 260 -15.42 -5.28 -11.34
C LEU A 260 -16.49 -5.03 -12.40
N GLN A 261 -16.88 -6.05 -13.16
CA GLN A 261 -17.96 -5.93 -14.14
C GLN A 261 -19.30 -5.65 -13.46
N ASP A 262 -19.59 -6.32 -12.34
CA ASP A 262 -20.81 -6.06 -11.57
C ASP A 262 -20.83 -4.60 -11.05
N ILE A 263 -19.71 -4.09 -10.54
CA ILE A 263 -19.58 -2.68 -10.11
C ILE A 263 -19.81 -1.73 -11.30
N ILE A 264 -19.20 -1.99 -12.45
CA ILE A 264 -19.35 -1.17 -13.68
C ILE A 264 -20.80 -1.13 -14.16
N ASP A 265 -21.53 -2.25 -14.03
CA ASP A 265 -22.93 -2.34 -14.45
C ASP A 265 -23.89 -1.59 -13.50
N GLU A 266 -23.50 -1.41 -12.23
CA GLU A 266 -24.30 -0.76 -11.19
C GLU A 266 -23.98 0.73 -11.00
N GLU A 267 -22.71 1.11 -11.11
CA GLU A 267 -22.23 2.47 -10.92
C GLU A 267 -22.55 3.40 -12.11
N SER A 268 -22.73 4.69 -11.81
CA SER A 268 -22.90 5.70 -12.86
C SER A 268 -21.56 5.96 -13.55
N GLU A 269 -21.54 6.13 -14.88
CA GLU A 269 -20.31 6.43 -15.65
C GLU A 269 -19.56 7.69 -15.14
N ASP A 270 -20.30 8.64 -14.55
CA ASP A 270 -19.74 9.85 -13.95
C ASP A 270 -19.13 9.64 -12.54
N SER A 271 -19.24 8.46 -11.93
CA SER A 271 -18.70 8.17 -10.59
C SER A 271 -17.19 7.88 -10.64
N SER A 272 -16.46 8.29 -9.61
CA SER A 272 -15.03 7.99 -9.50
C SER A 272 -14.79 6.48 -9.43
N LEU A 273 -15.66 5.77 -8.71
CA LEU A 273 -15.58 4.32 -8.54
C LEU A 273 -15.77 3.57 -9.87
N TYR A 274 -16.68 4.03 -10.74
CA TYR A 274 -16.80 3.50 -12.09
C TYR A 274 -15.49 3.63 -12.86
N ALA A 275 -14.89 4.82 -12.85
CA ALA A 275 -13.63 5.07 -13.56
C ALA A 275 -12.48 4.22 -12.98
N GLU A 276 -12.41 4.06 -11.66
CA GLU A 276 -11.43 3.21 -10.99
C GLU A 276 -11.62 1.73 -11.35
N ALA A 277 -12.85 1.22 -11.34
CA ALA A 277 -13.18 -0.14 -11.71
C ALA A 277 -12.81 -0.46 -13.17
N VAL A 278 -13.13 0.44 -14.11
CA VAL A 278 -12.74 0.31 -15.52
C VAL A 278 -11.21 0.29 -15.67
N ASN A 279 -10.52 1.25 -15.05
CA ASN A 279 -9.06 1.33 -15.13
C ASN A 279 -8.39 0.09 -14.57
N TYR A 280 -8.89 -0.44 -13.45
CA TYR A 280 -8.32 -1.64 -12.84
C TYR A 280 -8.63 -2.91 -13.66
N LEU A 281 -9.83 -3.02 -14.23
CA LEU A 281 -10.18 -4.09 -15.16
C LEU A 281 -9.28 -4.08 -16.41
N ASP A 282 -9.00 -2.90 -16.95
CA ASP A 282 -8.06 -2.73 -18.07
C ASP A 282 -6.63 -3.13 -17.68
N TYR A 283 -6.16 -2.76 -16.48
CA TYR A 283 -4.85 -3.18 -15.96
C TYR A 283 -4.74 -4.71 -15.85
N LEU A 284 -5.78 -5.36 -15.32
CA LEU A 284 -5.86 -6.81 -15.23
C LEU A 284 -5.78 -7.44 -16.64
N ASN A 285 -6.53 -6.92 -17.61
CA ASN A 285 -6.52 -7.42 -18.99
C ASN A 285 -5.19 -7.19 -19.73
N GLY A 286 -4.59 -6.01 -19.57
CA GLY A 286 -3.31 -5.63 -20.17
C GLY A 286 -2.12 -6.46 -19.68
N SER A 287 -2.16 -6.92 -18.43
CA SER A 287 -1.12 -7.76 -17.84
C SER A 287 -1.01 -9.18 -18.44
N SER A 288 -1.99 -9.61 -19.24
CA SER A 288 -1.95 -10.90 -19.96
C SER A 288 -1.18 -10.88 -21.30
N GLY A 289 -0.70 -9.70 -21.75
CA GLY A 289 -0.09 -9.53 -23.09
C GLY A 289 1.43 -9.62 -23.17
N ALA A 290 2.15 -9.80 -22.06
CA ALA A 290 3.63 -9.69 -22.02
C ALA A 290 4.39 -11.04 -22.03
N GLU A 291 3.71 -12.18 -21.93
CA GLU A 291 4.32 -13.52 -21.96
C GLU A 291 3.73 -14.38 -23.08
N ASP A 292 3.94 -14.06 -24.36
CA ASP A 292 3.82 -15.09 -25.43
C ASP A 292 4.42 -14.73 -26.80
N THR A 293 5.54 -14.01 -26.86
CA THR A 293 6.30 -13.88 -28.12
C THR A 293 7.78 -14.14 -27.94
N ALA A 294 8.15 -15.35 -27.52
CA ALA A 294 9.52 -15.84 -27.62
C ALA A 294 9.56 -17.36 -27.86
N THR A 295 8.89 -17.82 -28.92
CA THR A 295 9.22 -19.08 -29.60
C THR A 295 8.95 -18.93 -31.08
N ASP A 296 9.99 -18.59 -31.83
CA ASP A 296 10.44 -19.32 -33.02
C ASP A 296 11.83 -18.82 -33.48
#